data_AF-A0A8W8K7X2-F1
#
_entry.id   AF-A0A8W8K7X2-F1
#
_cell.length_a   1.000
_cell.length_b   1.000
_cell.length_c   1.000
_cell.angle_alpha   90.00
_cell.angle_beta   90.00
_cell.angle_gamma   90.00
#
_symmetry.space_group_name_H-M   'P 1'
#
loop_
_entity.id
_entity.type
_entity.pdbx_description
1 polymer ?
#
loop_
_entity_poly.entity_id
_entity_poly.type
_entity_poly.pdbx_seq_one_letter_code
_entity_poly.pdbx_strand_id
1 'polypeptide(L)'
;RSARFHLASEYRHAHFLPEKGYGVFQDRVYTHSIMDTIMNQIPGKDNYPAKIFDKSLGLEMLDPFSSSVNPLNTGYYHRRYKYDDKGAMGTKTNNRGFADKNLWVAQTTSNHIAPIHMNDCHKVNRTYTECKEIEARYTYAIPLEIIYMTPLNSWNPYNLPYWDRKHGRYTPTKDHRNGAFNATNAYNGTNYANYYWTPTAFFSGKELNHDAADTVKNSVGVLDSHGNVRRVSASGIRIFLPNIPGVGVLRQRWSVTPVHRDGSSVQKELDAMKEMINHIGAFSNLFQEPPAVSGSAVQQAPDAHFRTSLATKDPPGRHYHELFIEDSDYKLALSGQTVTAETTMESSHTHMVEVAYDSHTHQWVIKKCDDMAHCWDGHSEILTKIQ
;
A
#
# COMPACT_ATOMS: atom_id res chain seq x y z
N ARG A 1 30.71 -10.73 -6.56
CA ARG A 1 29.92 -11.41 -5.51
C ARG A 1 28.47 -11.06 -5.77
N SER A 2 27.64 -12.05 -6.07
CA SER A 2 26.25 -11.88 -6.49
C SER A 2 25.39 -11.32 -5.35
N ALA A 3 24.56 -10.33 -5.67
CA ALA A 3 23.54 -9.84 -4.75
C ALA A 3 22.50 -10.95 -4.52
N ARG A 4 22.57 -11.60 -3.35
CA ARG A 4 21.53 -12.48 -2.87
C ARG A 4 20.56 -11.63 -2.07
N PHE A 5 19.44 -11.27 -2.68
CA PHE A 5 18.33 -10.67 -1.95
C PHE A 5 17.51 -11.80 -1.33
N HIS A 6 17.57 -11.91 0.00
CA HIS A 6 16.54 -12.60 0.74
C HIS A 6 15.33 -11.67 0.83
N LEU A 7 14.38 -11.83 -0.08
CA LEU A 7 13.00 -11.43 0.21
C LEU A 7 12.65 -12.07 1.55
N ALA A 8 12.13 -11.29 2.49
CA ALA A 8 11.74 -11.79 3.79
C ALA A 8 10.88 -13.05 3.59
N SER A 9 11.45 -14.21 3.89
CA SER A 9 10.70 -15.45 4.01
C SER A 9 9.93 -15.32 5.31
N GLU A 10 8.85 -14.52 5.30
CA GLU A 10 7.77 -14.84 6.22
C GLU A 10 7.40 -16.28 5.90
N TYR A 11 7.74 -17.18 6.82
CA TYR A 11 7.36 -18.59 6.80
C TYR A 11 5.84 -18.67 6.61
N ARG A 12 5.40 -18.70 5.35
CA ARG A 12 4.03 -19.05 4.99
C ARG A 12 3.96 -20.56 5.16
N HIS A 13 3.44 -21.01 6.30
CA HIS A 13 2.94 -22.38 6.43
C HIS A 13 1.70 -22.49 5.53
N ALA A 14 1.94 -22.64 4.24
CA ALA A 14 0.92 -22.94 3.25
C ALA A 14 1.06 -24.42 2.92
N HIS A 15 0.14 -25.24 3.43
CA HIS A 15 -0.01 -26.61 2.95
C HIS A 15 -0.99 -26.57 1.79
N PHE A 16 -0.47 -26.37 0.58
CA PHE A 16 -1.23 -26.59 -0.64
C PHE A 16 -1.16 -28.08 -0.97
N LEU A 17 -2.31 -28.74 -1.14
CA LEU A 17 -2.40 -30.11 -1.61
C LEU A 17 -2.77 -30.07 -3.10
N PRO A 18 -1.80 -30.20 -4.03
CA PRO A 18 -2.06 -30.08 -5.46
C PRO A 18 -3.14 -31.04 -5.94
N GLU A 19 -3.17 -32.23 -5.34
CA GLU A 19 -4.07 -33.32 -5.68
C GLU A 19 -5.53 -33.06 -5.29
N LYS A 20 -5.78 -32.09 -4.41
CA LYS A 20 -7.13 -31.72 -3.96
C LYS A 20 -7.58 -30.36 -4.47
N GLY A 21 -6.71 -29.60 -5.15
CA GLY A 21 -7.01 -28.26 -5.63
C GLY A 21 -7.24 -27.21 -4.52
N TYR A 22 -6.95 -27.55 -3.25
CA TYR A 22 -7.05 -26.62 -2.13
C TYR A 22 -5.98 -26.87 -1.06
N GLY A 23 -5.76 -25.88 -0.21
CA GLY A 23 -4.77 -25.92 0.85
C GLY A 23 -5.13 -25.04 2.04
N VAL A 24 -4.47 -25.29 3.18
CA VAL A 24 -4.58 -24.40 4.35
C VAL A 24 -3.51 -23.33 4.21
N PHE A 25 -3.96 -22.11 3.92
CA PHE A 25 -3.15 -20.92 4.01
C PHE A 25 -3.34 -20.31 5.40
N GLN A 26 -2.33 -20.37 6.26
CA GLN A 26 -2.32 -19.51 7.44
C GLN A 26 -2.06 -18.07 6.99
N ASP A 27 -3.12 -17.31 6.77
CA ASP A 27 -3.03 -15.90 6.41
C ASP A 27 -2.56 -15.09 7.63
N ARG A 28 -1.24 -14.96 7.79
CA ARG A 28 -0.62 -14.17 8.87
C ARG A 28 -0.86 -12.66 8.72
N VAL A 29 -1.44 -12.21 7.60
CA VAL A 29 -1.69 -10.79 7.33
C VAL A 29 -2.60 -10.16 8.38
N TYR A 30 -3.47 -10.95 9.02
CA TYR A 30 -4.41 -10.50 10.04
C TYR A 30 -4.03 -10.92 11.47
N THR A 31 -2.77 -11.31 11.73
CA THR A 31 -2.31 -11.53 13.11
C THR A 31 -2.26 -10.21 13.89
N HIS A 32 -2.36 -10.31 15.22
CA HIS A 32 -2.22 -9.15 16.09
C HIS A 32 -0.83 -8.55 15.93
N SER A 33 -0.78 -7.26 15.70
CA SER A 33 0.44 -6.49 15.48
C SER A 33 0.58 -5.39 16.51
N ILE A 34 1.77 -4.81 16.66
CA ILE A 34 2.00 -3.63 17.50
C ILE A 34 1.06 -2.49 17.12
N MET A 35 0.73 -2.36 15.82
CA MET A 35 -0.23 -1.36 15.36
C MET A 35 -1.62 -1.57 15.97
N ASP A 36 -2.08 -2.81 16.11
CA ASP A 36 -3.35 -3.10 16.80
C ASP A 36 -3.29 -2.65 18.26
N THR A 37 -2.17 -2.92 18.95
CA THR A 37 -1.99 -2.50 20.34
C THR A 37 -2.04 -0.98 20.48
N ILE A 38 -1.44 -0.24 19.54
CA ILE A 38 -1.47 1.22 19.53
C ILE A 38 -2.88 1.73 19.22
N MET A 39 -3.50 1.24 18.14
CA MET A 39 -4.82 1.71 17.71
C MET A 39 -5.90 1.41 18.77
N ASN A 40 -5.83 0.28 19.45
CA ASN A 40 -6.75 -0.07 20.54
C ASN A 40 -6.69 0.90 21.74
N GLN A 41 -5.63 1.72 21.86
CA GLN A 41 -5.51 2.76 22.89
C GLN A 41 -6.03 4.13 22.44
N ILE A 42 -6.33 4.29 21.14
CA ILE A 42 -6.80 5.55 20.57
C ILE A 42 -8.33 5.56 20.67
N PRO A 43 -8.94 6.53 21.37
CA PRO A 43 -10.38 6.62 21.45
C PRO A 43 -10.99 7.10 20.13
N GLY A 44 -12.23 6.69 19.88
CA GLY A 44 -13.07 7.24 18.83
C GLY A 44 -13.56 8.65 19.16
N LYS A 45 -14.69 9.05 18.58
CA LYS A 45 -15.23 10.42 18.74
C LYS A 45 -15.75 10.74 20.14
N ASP A 46 -16.05 9.74 20.97
CA ASP A 46 -16.44 9.94 22.38
C ASP A 46 -15.25 10.12 23.34
N ASN A 47 -14.03 10.13 22.79
CA ASN A 47 -12.79 10.42 23.51
C ASN A 47 -12.51 9.42 24.66
N TYR A 48 -11.52 9.69 25.50
CA TYR A 48 -11.05 8.77 26.55
C TYR A 48 -12.14 8.21 27.50
N PRO A 49 -13.21 8.94 27.86
CA PRO A 49 -14.26 8.41 28.73
C PRO A 49 -15.14 7.33 28.08
N ALA A 50 -14.98 7.06 26.79
CA ALA A 50 -15.83 6.13 26.04
C ALA A 50 -15.87 4.74 26.68
N LYS A 51 -17.08 4.26 26.98
CA LYS A 51 -17.39 2.90 27.43
C LYS A 51 -18.57 2.39 26.61
N ILE A 52 -18.28 1.94 25.40
CA ILE A 52 -19.30 1.45 24.47
C ILE A 52 -19.03 -0.02 24.25
N PHE A 53 -20.08 -0.84 24.35
CA PHE A 53 -20.01 -2.27 24.16
C PHE A 53 -21.07 -2.66 23.15
N ASP A 54 -20.64 -3.21 22.02
CA ASP A 54 -21.55 -3.59 20.95
C ASP A 54 -22.21 -4.93 21.31
N LYS A 55 -23.55 -4.90 21.40
CA LYS A 55 -24.44 -6.04 21.65
C LYS A 55 -25.48 -6.18 20.54
N SER A 56 -25.19 -5.62 19.37
CA SER A 56 -26.08 -5.66 18.22
C SER A 56 -26.37 -7.11 17.83
N LEU A 57 -27.58 -7.37 17.34
CA LEU A 57 -28.03 -8.72 16.93
C LEU A 57 -28.01 -9.77 18.05
N GLY A 58 -28.03 -9.33 19.32
CA GLY A 58 -27.94 -10.24 20.47
C GLY A 58 -26.56 -10.86 20.66
N LEU A 59 -25.54 -10.42 19.91
CA LEU A 59 -24.18 -10.93 19.97
C LEU A 59 -23.27 -9.86 20.59
N GLU A 60 -22.73 -10.16 21.78
CA GLU A 60 -21.76 -9.28 22.42
C GLU A 60 -20.39 -9.43 21.75
N MET A 61 -19.82 -8.30 21.33
CA MET A 61 -18.44 -8.26 20.85
C MET A 61 -17.48 -8.37 22.03
N LEU A 62 -16.59 -9.36 21.98
CA LEU A 62 -15.62 -9.66 23.01
C LEU A 62 -14.20 -9.39 22.54
N ASP A 63 -13.30 -9.18 23.49
CA ASP A 63 -11.87 -8.98 23.25
C ASP A 63 -11.24 -10.28 22.70
N PRO A 64 -10.70 -10.27 21.48
CA PRO A 64 -10.10 -11.45 20.85
C PRO A 64 -8.78 -11.87 21.51
N PHE A 65 -8.16 -11.04 22.34
CA PHE A 65 -6.87 -11.30 22.99
C PHE A 65 -7.01 -11.75 24.45
N SER A 66 -8.19 -11.55 25.03
CA SER A 66 -8.50 -12.06 26.36
C SER A 66 -8.85 -13.56 26.30
N SER A 67 -8.24 -14.35 27.19
CA SER A 67 -8.64 -15.75 27.45
C SER A 67 -10.01 -15.84 28.15
N SER A 68 -10.41 -14.78 28.85
CA SER A 68 -11.72 -14.63 29.48
C SER A 68 -12.76 -14.02 28.53
N VAL A 69 -14.04 -14.19 28.86
CA VAL A 69 -15.19 -13.52 28.22
C VAL A 69 -15.23 -12.06 28.68
N ASN A 70 -14.35 -11.24 28.10
CA ASN A 70 -14.29 -9.81 28.38
C ASN A 70 -14.94 -9.05 27.23
N PRO A 71 -15.96 -8.21 27.50
CA PRO A 71 -16.54 -7.33 26.49
C PRO A 71 -15.50 -6.39 25.90
N LEU A 72 -15.49 -6.25 24.57
CA LEU A 72 -14.61 -5.32 23.86
C LEU A 72 -15.20 -3.91 23.95
N ASN A 73 -14.41 -2.94 24.44
CA ASN A 73 -14.79 -1.55 24.40
C ASN A 73 -14.71 -1.03 22.95
N THR A 74 -15.84 -1.00 22.25
CA THR A 74 -15.93 -0.58 20.85
C THR A 74 -15.81 0.92 20.68
N GLY A 75 -15.79 1.71 21.76
CA GLY A 75 -15.51 3.16 21.73
C GLY A 75 -14.06 3.51 21.40
N TYR A 76 -13.16 2.52 21.37
CA TYR A 76 -11.77 2.64 20.95
C TYR A 76 -11.55 1.97 19.59
N TYR A 77 -10.56 2.45 18.84
CA TYR A 77 -10.29 1.95 17.49
C TYR A 77 -9.81 0.51 17.53
N HIS A 78 -10.62 -0.39 17.01
CA HIS A 78 -10.31 -1.82 16.91
C HIS A 78 -10.64 -2.30 15.50
N ARG A 79 -9.90 -3.32 15.04
CA ARG A 79 -10.24 -4.05 13.82
C ARG A 79 -10.56 -5.51 14.09
N ARG A 80 -10.08 -6.08 15.20
CA ARG A 80 -10.29 -7.49 15.56
C ARG A 80 -11.29 -7.60 16.69
N TYR A 81 -12.17 -8.58 16.62
CA TYR A 81 -13.14 -8.88 17.66
C TYR A 81 -13.52 -10.36 17.64
N LYS A 82 -14.08 -10.88 18.73
CA LYS A 82 -14.65 -12.24 18.77
C LYS A 82 -16.11 -12.19 19.20
N TYR A 83 -16.90 -13.16 18.76
CA TYR A 83 -18.21 -13.47 19.35
C TYR A 83 -18.12 -14.72 20.20
N ASP A 84 -19.07 -14.90 21.12
CA ASP A 84 -19.12 -16.10 21.95
C ASP A 84 -19.54 -17.33 21.14
N ASP A 85 -20.49 -17.16 20.22
CA ASP A 85 -20.94 -18.21 19.31
C ASP A 85 -20.06 -18.32 18.05
N LYS A 86 -19.94 -19.55 17.53
CA LYS A 86 -19.27 -19.79 16.24
C LYS A 86 -20.13 -19.24 15.11
N GLY A 87 -19.56 -18.43 14.23
CA GLY A 87 -20.26 -17.97 13.03
C GLY A 87 -20.49 -19.11 12.02
N ALA A 88 -21.20 -18.82 10.92
CA ALA A 88 -21.52 -19.79 9.86
C ALA A 88 -20.28 -20.49 9.25
N MET A 89 -19.11 -19.87 9.33
CA MET A 89 -17.83 -20.41 8.86
C MET A 89 -17.04 -21.15 9.95
N GLY A 90 -17.62 -21.37 11.14
CA GLY A 90 -16.98 -22.04 12.28
C GLY A 90 -15.95 -21.20 13.04
N THR A 91 -15.68 -19.97 12.61
CA THR A 91 -14.75 -19.03 13.24
C THR A 91 -15.44 -18.17 14.30
N LYS A 92 -14.79 -17.97 15.46
CA LYS A 92 -15.25 -17.05 16.51
C LYS A 92 -14.65 -15.65 16.39
N THR A 93 -13.47 -15.54 15.80
CA THR A 93 -12.73 -14.27 15.64
C THR A 93 -12.95 -13.70 14.25
N ASN A 94 -13.29 -12.42 14.19
CA ASN A 94 -13.53 -11.68 12.97
C ASN A 94 -12.60 -10.46 12.91
N ASN A 95 -12.33 -10.00 11.69
CA ASN A 95 -11.58 -8.77 11.43
C ASN A 95 -12.40 -7.84 10.55
N ARG A 96 -12.33 -6.54 10.83
CA ARG A 96 -12.83 -5.46 9.99
C ARG A 96 -11.80 -5.16 8.88
N GLY A 97 -12.27 -4.71 7.73
CA GLY A 97 -11.41 -4.36 6.60
C GLY A 97 -10.88 -5.57 5.82
N PHE A 98 -11.77 -6.40 5.29
CA PHE A 98 -11.39 -7.58 4.47
C PHE A 98 -10.49 -7.22 3.27
N ALA A 99 -10.65 -6.03 2.71
CA ALA A 99 -9.87 -5.52 1.58
C ALA A 99 -8.65 -4.67 1.99
N ASP A 100 -8.58 -4.22 3.25
CA ASP A 100 -7.47 -3.45 3.77
C ASP A 100 -7.26 -3.74 5.25
N LYS A 101 -6.12 -4.36 5.56
CA LYS A 101 -5.73 -4.65 6.93
C LYS A 101 -5.64 -3.37 7.77
N ASN A 102 -5.36 -2.22 7.18
CA ASN A 102 -5.14 -0.97 7.90
C ASN A 102 -6.42 -0.16 8.20
N LEU A 103 -7.59 -0.80 8.24
CA LEU A 103 -8.85 -0.15 8.62
C LEU A 103 -9.24 -0.48 10.07
N TRP A 104 -9.25 0.53 10.94
CA TRP A 104 -9.77 0.43 12.30
C TRP A 104 -11.09 1.18 12.43
N VAL A 105 -11.94 0.71 13.37
CA VAL A 105 -13.27 1.26 13.58
C VAL A 105 -13.50 1.50 15.07
N ALA A 106 -14.15 2.60 15.40
CA ALA A 106 -14.63 2.90 16.74
C ALA A 106 -16.10 3.32 16.67
N GLN A 107 -16.93 2.71 17.51
CA GLN A 107 -18.33 3.09 17.69
C GLN A 107 -18.41 4.44 18.40
N THR A 108 -19.49 5.18 18.15
CA THR A 108 -19.72 6.45 18.83
C THR A 108 -21.18 6.70 19.18
N THR A 109 -21.43 7.53 20.20
CA THR A 109 -22.76 8.04 20.55
C THR A 109 -23.02 9.46 20.03
N SER A 110 -22.03 10.09 19.39
CA SER A 110 -22.14 11.45 18.86
C SER A 110 -23.21 11.55 17.76
N ASN A 111 -24.21 12.42 17.96
CA ASN A 111 -25.28 12.69 16.98
C ASN A 111 -24.80 13.45 15.73
N HIS A 112 -23.55 13.92 15.69
CA HIS A 112 -22.92 14.52 14.51
C HIS A 112 -22.48 13.48 13.47
N ILE A 113 -22.51 12.20 13.81
CA ILE A 113 -22.17 11.10 12.90
C ILE A 113 -23.46 10.42 12.45
N ALA A 114 -23.57 10.20 11.14
CA ALA A 114 -24.71 9.52 10.55
C ALA A 114 -24.84 8.08 11.10
N PRO A 115 -26.03 7.68 11.58
CA PRO A 115 -26.26 6.31 12.00
C PRO A 115 -26.35 5.36 10.82
N ILE A 116 -25.96 4.12 11.08
CA ILE A 116 -26.28 2.96 10.26
C ILE A 116 -27.49 2.29 10.92
N HIS A 117 -28.57 2.19 10.15
CA HIS A 117 -29.80 1.50 10.56
C HIS A 117 -29.77 0.07 10.04
N MET A 118 -30.08 -0.88 10.92
CA MET A 118 -30.21 -2.29 10.58
C MET A 118 -31.49 -2.84 11.20
N ASN A 119 -32.29 -3.55 10.40
CA ASN A 119 -33.47 -4.24 10.89
C ASN A 119 -33.14 -5.71 11.09
N ASP A 120 -33.22 -6.16 12.35
CA ASP A 120 -33.05 -7.55 12.72
C ASP A 120 -34.42 -8.19 12.89
N CYS A 121 -34.82 -9.01 11.92
CA CYS A 121 -36.15 -9.61 11.84
C CYS A 121 -36.09 -11.11 12.12
N HIS A 122 -36.76 -11.54 13.19
CA HIS A 122 -36.87 -12.95 13.58
C HIS A 122 -38.32 -13.43 13.45
N LYS A 123 -38.51 -14.62 12.88
CA LYS A 123 -39.82 -15.26 12.87
C LYS A 123 -40.12 -15.84 14.24
N VAL A 124 -41.09 -15.27 14.94
CA VAL A 124 -41.57 -15.81 16.22
C VAL A 124 -42.51 -16.98 15.98
N ASN A 125 -43.31 -16.94 14.90
CA ASN A 125 -44.11 -18.06 14.42
C ASN A 125 -44.33 -17.99 12.89
N ARG A 126 -45.15 -18.89 12.31
CA ARG A 126 -45.38 -18.95 10.85
C ARG A 126 -45.99 -17.68 10.26
N THR A 127 -46.69 -16.87 11.05
CA THR A 127 -47.46 -15.70 10.60
C THR A 127 -46.94 -14.37 11.17
N TYR A 128 -46.09 -14.42 12.20
CA TYR A 128 -45.59 -13.23 12.90
C TYR A 128 -44.06 -13.17 12.85
N THR A 129 -43.56 -12.05 12.31
CA THR A 129 -42.13 -11.70 12.28
C THR A 129 -41.96 -10.46 13.15
N GLU A 130 -41.09 -10.57 14.14
CA GLU A 130 -40.71 -9.45 15.00
C GLU A 130 -39.43 -8.83 14.44
N CYS A 131 -39.47 -7.54 14.14
CA CYS A 131 -38.32 -6.79 13.65
C CYS A 131 -37.87 -5.78 14.70
N LYS A 132 -36.59 -5.81 15.05
CA LYS A 132 -35.93 -4.84 15.93
C LYS A 132 -35.03 -3.94 15.08
N GLU A 133 -35.29 -2.64 15.14
CA GLU A 133 -34.38 -1.66 14.56
C GLU A 133 -33.17 -1.47 15.49
N ILE A 134 -31.98 -1.56 14.91
CA ILE A 134 -30.69 -1.36 15.55
C ILE A 134 -30.04 -0.15 14.89
N GLU A 135 -29.67 0.82 15.72
CA GLU A 135 -29.00 2.04 15.30
C GLU A 135 -27.58 2.05 15.87
N ALA A 136 -26.58 2.15 15.00
CA ALA A 136 -25.18 2.24 15.42
C ALA A 136 -24.42 3.28 14.60
N ARG A 137 -23.54 4.04 15.25
CA ARG A 137 -22.67 5.03 14.59
C ARG A 137 -21.23 4.61 14.73
N TYR A 138 -20.46 4.76 13.66
CA TYR A 138 -19.05 4.37 13.65
C TYR A 138 -18.18 5.45 13.02
N THR A 139 -16.95 5.50 13.48
CA THR A 139 -15.86 6.29 12.92
C THR A 139 -14.75 5.36 12.47
N TYR A 140 -14.07 5.73 11.39
CA TYR A 140 -13.06 4.92 10.73
C TYR A 140 -11.71 5.62 10.80
N ALA A 141 -10.65 4.85 11.02
CA ALA A 141 -9.28 5.34 11.01
C ALA A 141 -8.41 4.47 10.10
N ILE A 142 -7.65 5.15 9.25
CA ILE A 142 -6.60 4.56 8.41
C ILE A 142 -5.31 5.32 8.77
N PRO A 143 -4.39 4.72 9.55
CA PRO A 143 -3.12 5.35 9.85
C PRO A 143 -2.31 5.48 8.56
N LEU A 144 -1.79 6.68 8.30
CA LEU A 144 -0.96 6.98 7.13
C LEU A 144 0.54 6.99 7.48
N GLU A 145 0.87 7.29 8.73
CA GLU A 145 2.24 7.46 9.20
C GLU A 145 2.33 7.24 10.72
N ILE A 146 3.41 6.60 11.16
CA ILE A 146 3.87 6.62 12.55
C ILE A 146 5.02 7.63 12.65
N ILE A 147 4.89 8.57 13.57
CA ILE A 147 5.94 9.53 13.89
C ILE A 147 6.44 9.25 15.31
N TYR A 148 7.68 8.78 15.42
CA TYR A 148 8.35 8.63 16.71
C TYR A 148 8.84 9.98 17.22
N MET A 149 8.18 10.47 18.26
CA MET A 149 8.61 11.66 18.97
C MET A 149 9.85 11.36 19.80
N THR A 150 10.79 12.31 19.82
CA THR A 150 11.99 12.25 20.65
C THR A 150 12.01 13.45 21.61
N PRO A 151 12.73 13.36 22.74
CA PRO A 151 12.92 14.52 23.63
C PRO A 151 13.55 15.74 22.95
N LEU A 152 14.21 15.57 21.79
CA LEU A 152 14.80 16.67 21.02
C LEU A 152 13.77 17.72 20.59
N ASN A 153 12.50 17.32 20.42
CA ASN A 153 11.45 18.25 20.00
C ASN A 153 11.15 19.33 21.06
N SER A 154 11.42 19.05 22.34
CA SER A 154 11.25 20.01 23.44
C SER A 154 12.57 20.41 24.10
N TRP A 155 13.70 19.94 23.58
CA TRP A 155 15.01 20.21 24.17
C TRP A 155 15.53 21.59 23.77
N ASN A 156 15.42 22.55 24.69
CA ASN A 156 15.90 23.93 24.53
C ASN A 156 17.01 24.25 25.54
N PRO A 157 18.25 23.76 25.34
CA PRO A 157 19.34 23.91 26.30
C PRO A 157 19.83 25.35 26.47
N TYR A 158 19.54 26.23 25.52
CA TYR A 158 19.93 27.65 25.58
C TYR A 158 18.82 28.56 26.10
N ASN A 159 17.67 28.00 26.51
CA ASN A 159 16.50 28.75 26.93
C ASN A 159 16.12 29.85 25.93
N LEU A 160 16.12 29.51 24.63
CA LEU A 160 15.79 30.44 23.56
C LEU A 160 14.34 30.93 23.72
N PRO A 161 14.09 32.24 23.62
CA PRO A 161 12.72 32.78 23.69
C PRO A 161 11.82 32.16 22.62
N TYR A 162 10.56 31.89 22.98
CA TYR A 162 9.54 31.41 22.05
C TYR A 162 8.40 32.44 21.96
N TRP A 163 8.14 32.90 20.74
CA TRP A 163 7.07 33.85 20.44
C TRP A 163 5.87 33.11 19.86
N ASP A 164 4.74 33.19 20.55
CA ASP A 164 3.54 32.49 20.14
C ASP A 164 2.86 33.17 18.92
N ARG A 165 1.80 32.55 18.39
CA ARG A 165 1.09 33.08 17.21
C ARG A 165 0.34 34.40 17.47
N LYS A 166 -0.11 34.63 18.71
CA LYS A 166 -0.87 35.80 19.15
C LYS A 166 0.06 36.94 19.58
N HIS A 167 1.26 36.64 20.05
CA HIS A 167 2.23 37.56 20.63
C HIS A 167 3.59 37.41 19.94
N GLY A 168 3.95 38.38 19.10
CA GLY A 168 5.29 38.45 18.53
C GLY A 168 5.58 37.42 17.43
N ARG A 169 4.55 36.97 16.69
CA ARG A 169 4.71 36.02 15.57
C ARG A 169 5.86 36.38 14.61
N TYR A 170 6.04 37.66 14.30
CA TYR A 170 7.09 38.13 13.39
C TYR A 170 8.37 38.57 14.09
N THR A 171 8.44 38.51 15.42
CA THR A 171 9.60 38.94 16.21
C THR A 171 10.90 38.25 15.78
N PRO A 172 10.94 36.92 15.54
CA PRO A 172 12.18 36.26 15.10
C PRO A 172 12.80 36.87 13.85
N THR A 173 11.97 37.28 12.89
CA THR A 173 12.38 37.75 11.55
C THR A 173 12.27 39.28 11.40
N LYS A 174 11.91 40.00 12.47
CA LYS A 174 11.77 41.45 12.44
C LYS A 174 13.10 42.10 12.03
N ASP A 175 13.04 43.27 11.40
CA ASP A 175 14.22 44.03 10.99
C ASP A 175 15.12 43.25 10.02
N HIS A 176 14.51 42.47 9.12
CA HIS A 176 15.18 41.64 8.11
C HIS A 176 16.13 40.56 8.65
N ARG A 177 15.95 40.14 9.91
CA ARG A 177 16.66 39.00 10.49
C ARG A 177 16.38 37.73 9.69
N ASN A 178 17.44 37.04 9.29
CA ASN A 178 17.40 35.91 8.35
C ASN A 178 18.09 34.64 8.90
N GLY A 179 18.45 34.67 10.18
CA GLY A 179 19.10 33.56 10.88
C GLY A 179 20.60 33.46 10.62
N ALA A 180 21.27 34.54 10.21
CA ALA A 180 22.74 34.54 10.08
C ALA A 180 23.45 34.46 11.44
N PHE A 181 24.74 34.12 11.44
CA PHE A 181 25.52 33.90 12.66
C PHE A 181 26.09 35.18 13.31
N ASN A 182 25.46 36.33 13.08
CA ASN A 182 25.83 37.60 13.70
C ASN A 182 24.63 38.19 14.45
N ALA A 183 24.89 38.99 15.49
CA ALA A 183 23.82 39.46 16.38
C ALA A 183 22.77 40.34 15.68
N THR A 184 23.15 41.05 14.62
CA THR A 184 22.26 41.93 13.85
C THR A 184 21.24 41.14 13.03
N ASN A 185 21.66 40.03 12.42
CA ASN A 185 20.86 39.28 11.44
C ASN A 185 20.37 37.91 11.95
N ALA A 186 20.86 37.44 13.11
CA ALA A 186 20.35 36.25 13.80
C ALA A 186 18.86 36.41 14.13
N TYR A 187 18.11 35.32 14.19
CA TYR A 187 16.71 35.40 14.60
C TYR A 187 16.59 35.85 16.05
N ASN A 188 15.61 36.69 16.36
CA ASN A 188 15.34 37.13 17.73
C ASN A 188 14.41 36.14 18.45
N GLY A 189 14.97 35.05 18.97
CA GLY A 189 14.21 33.92 19.49
C GLY A 189 13.59 33.05 18.39
N THR A 190 12.58 32.28 18.76
CA THR A 190 11.96 31.23 17.95
C THR A 190 10.45 31.36 17.88
N ASN A 191 9.80 30.67 16.93
CA ASN A 191 8.35 30.58 16.84
C ASN A 191 7.95 29.29 16.11
N TYR A 192 6.65 29.10 15.88
CA TYR A 192 6.14 27.92 15.18
C TYR A 192 6.68 27.73 13.74
N ALA A 193 7.12 28.82 13.07
CA ALA A 193 7.65 28.78 11.70
C ALA A 193 9.18 28.65 11.66
N ASN A 194 9.86 29.13 12.69
CA ASN A 194 11.30 29.12 12.86
C ASN A 194 11.63 28.34 14.14
N TYR A 195 11.37 27.04 14.09
CA TYR A 195 11.48 26.15 15.24
C TYR A 195 12.88 25.53 15.33
N TYR A 196 13.82 26.30 15.87
CA TYR A 196 15.24 25.96 15.96
C TYR A 196 15.74 25.99 17.41
N TRP A 197 15.81 24.83 18.08
CA TRP A 197 16.28 24.73 19.48
C TRP A 197 17.49 23.82 19.66
N THR A 198 17.64 22.81 18.81
CA THR A 198 18.65 21.77 18.98
C THR A 198 20.03 22.35 18.64
N PRO A 199 21.02 22.30 19.55
CA PRO A 199 22.37 22.76 19.24
C PRO A 199 22.92 22.06 18.00
N THR A 200 23.50 22.81 17.06
CA THR A 200 24.07 22.19 15.84
C THR A 200 25.19 21.20 16.18
N ALA A 201 25.93 21.44 17.28
CA ALA A 201 26.98 20.55 17.77
C ALA A 201 26.48 19.17 18.26
N PHE A 202 25.17 19.00 18.45
CA PHE A 202 24.59 17.69 18.78
C PHE A 202 24.70 16.71 17.60
N PHE A 203 24.80 17.21 16.37
CA PHE A 203 24.91 16.42 15.16
C PHE A 203 26.33 16.50 14.56
N SER A 204 26.83 15.41 13.98
CA SER A 204 28.16 15.34 13.34
C SER A 204 28.12 15.18 11.82
N GLY A 205 26.93 15.25 11.20
CA GLY A 205 26.75 15.11 9.76
C GLY A 205 25.84 16.20 9.16
N LYS A 206 25.84 16.29 7.83
CA LYS A 206 24.85 17.08 7.07
C LYS A 206 23.51 16.32 7.02
N GLU A 207 22.41 17.04 6.77
CA GLU A 207 21.12 16.42 6.47
C GLU A 207 21.29 15.43 5.31
N LEU A 208 20.81 14.19 5.49
CA LEU A 208 21.03 13.12 4.52
C LEU A 208 20.06 13.15 3.35
N ASN A 209 18.90 13.80 3.50
CA ASN A 209 17.90 13.96 2.45
C ASN A 209 17.15 15.29 2.65
N HIS A 210 17.37 16.25 1.76
CA HIS A 210 16.62 17.51 1.76
C HIS A 210 15.29 17.28 1.01
N ASP A 211 14.26 16.78 1.70
CA ASP A 211 12.91 16.70 1.13
C ASP A 211 12.31 18.12 0.99
N ALA A 212 11.44 18.34 0.01
CA ALA A 212 10.71 19.60 -0.13
C ALA A 212 9.81 19.90 1.09
N ALA A 213 9.43 18.88 1.87
CA ALA A 213 8.77 19.03 3.17
C ALA A 213 9.73 19.41 4.31
N ASP A 214 11.04 19.16 4.17
CA ASP A 214 12.10 19.47 5.14
C ASP A 214 12.67 20.89 4.87
N THR A 215 11.82 21.91 5.02
CA THR A 215 12.09 23.32 4.66
C THR A 215 13.03 24.08 5.61
N VAL A 216 14.16 23.51 6.00
CA VAL A 216 15.03 24.09 7.04
C VAL A 216 16.50 24.19 6.62
N LYS A 217 17.06 25.41 6.75
CA LYS A 217 18.51 25.65 6.63
C LYS A 217 19.22 24.79 7.69
N ASN A 218 20.26 24.04 7.29
CA ASN A 218 21.00 23.08 8.13
C ASN A 218 21.41 23.62 9.51
N SER A 219 21.68 24.93 9.62
CA SER A 219 21.84 25.63 10.90
C SER A 219 21.54 27.11 10.73
N VAL A 220 21.06 27.74 11.80
CA VAL A 220 20.78 29.17 11.87
C VAL A 220 21.31 29.75 13.18
N GLY A 221 21.57 31.06 13.20
CA GLY A 221 21.82 31.83 14.40
C GLY A 221 20.52 32.30 15.04
N VAL A 222 20.35 32.04 16.33
CA VAL A 222 19.22 32.53 17.14
C VAL A 222 19.77 33.24 18.38
N LEU A 223 19.23 34.41 18.69
CA LEU A 223 19.54 35.15 19.90
C LEU A 223 18.89 34.49 21.11
N ASP A 224 19.70 34.25 22.15
CA ASP A 224 19.18 33.93 23.48
C ASP A 224 18.67 35.20 24.20
N SER A 225 18.10 35.02 25.39
CA SER A 225 17.57 36.13 26.20
C SER A 225 18.62 37.17 26.61
N HIS A 226 19.91 36.84 26.50
CA HIS A 226 21.03 37.72 26.83
C HIS A 226 21.63 38.38 25.56
N GLY A 227 21.04 38.14 24.38
CA GLY A 227 21.52 38.68 23.11
C GLY A 227 22.72 37.92 22.51
N ASN A 228 23.08 36.75 23.04
CA ASN A 228 24.14 35.95 22.45
C ASN A 228 23.60 35.12 21.28
N VAL A 229 24.38 35.03 20.21
CA VAL A 229 24.03 34.18 19.05
C VAL A 229 24.34 32.72 19.37
N ARG A 230 23.31 31.88 19.31
CA ARG A 230 23.40 30.42 19.43
C ARG A 230 23.24 29.78 18.06
N ARG A 231 24.11 28.83 17.74
CA ARG A 231 24.02 28.03 16.52
C ARG A 231 23.15 26.81 16.78
N VAL A 232 21.99 26.80 16.13
CA VAL A 232 20.98 25.77 16.32
C VAL A 232 20.48 25.24 14.99
N SER A 233 20.03 24.01 15.00
CA SER A 233 19.39 23.30 13.90
C SER A 233 17.90 23.15 14.19
N ALA A 234 17.12 22.83 13.17
CA ALA A 234 15.67 22.74 13.34
C ALA A 234 15.30 21.53 14.22
N SER A 235 14.37 21.76 15.15
CA SER A 235 13.95 20.76 16.15
C SER A 235 12.65 20.06 15.79
N GLY A 236 12.10 20.37 14.61
CA GLY A 236 10.87 19.76 14.10
C GLY A 236 11.03 18.28 13.77
N ILE A 237 9.90 17.65 13.46
CA ILE A 237 9.84 16.26 13.00
C ILE A 237 10.51 16.16 11.62
N ARG A 238 11.36 15.15 11.43
CA ARG A 238 12.10 14.90 10.17
C ARG A 238 11.93 13.45 9.73
N ILE A 239 12.20 13.15 8.46
CA ILE A 239 12.24 11.75 8.02
C ILE A 239 13.41 11.03 8.71
N PHE A 240 14.61 11.59 8.57
CA PHE A 240 15.82 11.15 9.26
C PHE A 240 16.41 12.30 10.06
N LEU A 241 16.83 12.02 11.29
CA LEU A 241 17.70 12.93 12.03
C LEU A 241 19.12 12.87 11.43
N PRO A 242 19.86 13.99 11.44
CA PRO A 242 21.28 13.97 11.13
C PRO A 242 22.03 13.04 12.08
N ASN A 243 23.22 12.60 11.65
CA ASN A 243 24.03 11.67 12.44
C ASN A 243 24.31 12.20 13.84
N ILE A 244 23.94 11.44 14.87
CA ILE A 244 24.23 11.73 16.28
C ILE A 244 25.45 10.89 16.69
N PRO A 245 26.56 11.51 17.14
CA PRO A 245 27.74 10.78 17.61
C PRO A 245 27.40 9.69 18.63
N GLY A 246 27.89 8.46 18.40
CA GLY A 246 27.65 7.32 19.27
C GLY A 246 26.29 6.64 19.13
N VAL A 247 25.36 7.19 18.33
CA VAL A 247 24.02 6.63 18.10
C VAL A 247 23.80 6.29 16.62
N GLY A 248 24.25 7.14 15.71
CA GLY A 248 24.02 7.00 14.27
C GLY A 248 22.88 7.88 13.75
N VAL A 249 22.33 7.49 12.61
CA VAL A 249 21.21 8.15 11.94
C VAL A 249 19.90 7.50 12.38
N LEU A 250 18.95 8.30 12.87
CA LEU A 250 17.67 7.81 13.36
C LEU A 250 16.52 8.23 12.44
N ARG A 251 15.65 7.28 12.09
CA ARG A 251 14.42 7.56 11.34
C ARG A 251 13.26 7.85 12.30
N GLN A 252 12.57 8.97 12.15
CA GLN A 252 11.41 9.31 12.99
C GLN A 252 10.07 8.97 12.32
N ARG A 253 10.01 9.06 10.99
CA ARG A 253 8.78 8.98 10.20
C ARG A 253 8.68 7.67 9.44
N TRP A 254 7.63 6.90 9.69
CA TRP A 254 7.39 5.59 9.07
C TRP A 254 6.03 5.58 8.41
N SER A 255 6.02 5.55 7.07
CA SER A 255 4.78 5.47 6.30
C SER A 255 4.05 4.16 6.58
N VAL A 256 2.73 4.25 6.75
CA VAL A 256 1.84 3.10 6.85
C VAL A 256 1.02 3.07 5.56
N THR A 257 1.39 2.17 4.65
CA THR A 257 0.71 2.12 3.36
C THR A 257 -0.54 1.24 3.44
N PRO A 258 -1.71 1.71 2.97
CA PRO A 258 -2.87 0.87 2.73
C PRO A 258 -2.49 -0.35 1.90
N VAL A 259 -2.86 -1.55 2.36
CA VAL A 259 -2.54 -2.78 1.65
C VAL A 259 -3.80 -3.21 0.89
N HIS A 260 -4.07 -2.54 -0.22
CA HIS A 260 -4.95 -3.13 -1.23
C HIS A 260 -4.16 -4.26 -1.90
N ARG A 261 -4.73 -5.48 -1.98
CA ARG A 261 -4.05 -6.64 -2.59
C ARG A 261 -3.50 -6.31 -3.98
N ASP A 262 -4.25 -5.53 -4.75
CA ASP A 262 -3.81 -4.91 -5.99
C ASP A 262 -3.53 -3.42 -5.72
N GLY A 263 -2.25 -3.03 -5.70
CA GLY A 263 -1.82 -1.63 -5.51
C GLY A 263 -1.21 -1.26 -4.15
N SER A 264 -0.91 -2.23 -3.27
CA SER A 264 -0.10 -2.01 -2.06
C SER A 264 1.30 -1.46 -2.39
N SER A 265 1.97 -0.77 -1.44
CA SER A 265 3.35 -0.31 -1.65
C SER A 265 4.29 -1.45 -1.97
N VAL A 266 4.17 -2.59 -1.29
CA VAL A 266 5.00 -3.77 -1.60
C VAL A 266 4.76 -4.23 -3.03
N GLN A 267 3.52 -4.26 -3.50
CA GLN A 267 3.22 -4.62 -4.89
C GLN A 267 3.75 -3.57 -5.87
N LYS A 268 3.59 -2.27 -5.58
CA LYS A 268 4.11 -1.17 -6.40
C LYS A 268 5.64 -1.14 -6.43
N GLU A 269 6.29 -1.39 -5.31
CA GLU A 269 7.75 -1.52 -5.20
C GLU A 269 8.24 -2.78 -5.89
N LEU A 270 7.51 -3.89 -5.78
CA LEU A 270 7.83 -5.12 -6.48
C LEU A 270 7.64 -4.97 -7.99
N ASP A 271 6.59 -4.30 -8.44
CA ASP A 271 6.31 -4.05 -9.85
C ASP A 271 7.26 -3.00 -10.41
N ALA A 272 7.59 -1.95 -9.66
CA ALA A 272 8.67 -1.02 -10.01
C ALA A 272 10.03 -1.72 -10.05
N MET A 273 10.31 -2.65 -9.13
CA MET A 273 11.53 -3.44 -9.15
C MET A 273 11.57 -4.38 -10.36
N LYS A 274 10.45 -5.06 -10.70
CA LYS A 274 10.34 -5.87 -11.92
C LYS A 274 10.61 -5.02 -13.15
N GLU A 275 10.01 -3.84 -13.23
CA GLU A 275 10.22 -2.87 -14.32
C GLU A 275 11.69 -2.43 -14.42
N MET A 276 12.30 -2.08 -13.29
CA MET A 276 13.72 -1.72 -13.22
C MET A 276 14.66 -2.86 -13.60
N ILE A 277 14.30 -4.12 -13.31
CA ILE A 277 15.08 -5.30 -13.70
C ILE A 277 14.90 -5.59 -15.21
N ASN A 278 13.67 -5.56 -15.70
CA ASN A 278 13.36 -5.82 -17.11
C ASN A 278 13.98 -4.75 -18.03
N HIS A 279 14.06 -3.50 -17.56
CA HIS A 279 14.63 -2.37 -18.30
C HIS A 279 15.88 -1.82 -17.61
N ILE A 280 16.75 -2.72 -17.12
CA ILE A 280 17.95 -2.39 -16.33
C ILE A 280 18.89 -1.38 -17.01
N GLY A 281 18.96 -1.38 -18.34
CA GLY A 281 19.73 -0.41 -19.10
C GLY A 281 19.15 1.01 -19.05
N ALA A 282 17.82 1.13 -19.09
CA ALA A 282 17.12 2.42 -19.04
C ALA A 282 17.07 3.00 -17.62
N PHE A 283 17.01 2.14 -16.60
CA PHE A 283 16.91 2.53 -15.19
C PHE A 283 18.22 2.39 -14.41
N SER A 284 19.37 2.28 -15.09
CA SER A 284 20.68 2.04 -14.46
C SER A 284 21.08 3.13 -13.44
N ASN A 285 20.58 4.35 -13.62
CA ASN A 285 20.77 5.51 -12.74
C ASN A 285 19.96 5.46 -11.43
N LEU A 286 18.94 4.59 -11.32
CA LEU A 286 18.14 4.43 -10.11
C LEU A 286 18.73 3.41 -9.12
N PHE A 287 19.75 2.66 -9.53
CA PHE A 287 20.45 1.72 -8.65
C PHE A 287 21.51 2.45 -7.79
N GLN A 288 21.65 2.04 -6.52
CA GLN A 288 22.69 2.57 -5.63
C GLN A 288 24.10 2.29 -6.16
N GLU A 289 24.28 1.13 -6.80
CA GLU A 289 25.48 0.77 -7.55
C GLU A 289 25.06 0.42 -8.98
N PRO A 290 25.54 1.16 -10.01
CA PRO A 290 25.17 0.89 -11.39
C PRO A 290 25.56 -0.55 -11.77
N PRO A 291 24.60 -1.38 -12.21
CA PRO A 291 24.91 -2.75 -12.58
C PRO A 291 25.82 -2.78 -13.82
N ALA A 292 26.88 -3.60 -13.78
CA ALA A 292 27.77 -3.83 -14.91
C ALA A 292 27.08 -4.72 -15.95
N VAL A 293 26.12 -4.17 -16.68
CA VAL A 293 25.40 -4.91 -17.72
C VAL A 293 26.15 -4.77 -19.04
N SER A 294 27.08 -5.68 -19.31
CA SER A 294 27.68 -5.87 -20.63
C SER A 294 26.72 -6.68 -21.51
N GLY A 295 25.65 -6.05 -21.95
CA GLY A 295 24.66 -6.69 -22.80
C GLY A 295 23.56 -5.70 -23.12
N SER A 296 23.48 -5.28 -24.37
CA SER A 296 22.34 -4.53 -24.88
C SER A 296 21.07 -5.31 -24.50
N ALA A 297 20.22 -4.70 -23.67
CA ALA A 297 18.89 -5.22 -23.44
C ALA A 297 18.24 -5.40 -24.81
N VAL A 298 17.90 -6.64 -25.18
CA VAL A 298 17.06 -6.88 -26.35
C VAL A 298 15.74 -6.23 -25.99
N GLN A 299 15.46 -5.10 -26.62
CA GLN A 299 14.14 -4.50 -26.63
C GLN A 299 13.24 -5.54 -27.31
N GLN A 300 12.62 -6.42 -26.55
CA GLN A 300 11.61 -7.33 -27.08
C GLN A 300 10.50 -6.43 -27.58
N ALA A 301 10.35 -6.36 -28.90
CA ALA A 301 9.21 -5.68 -29.50
C ALA A 301 7.93 -6.39 -29.04
N PRO A 302 6.81 -5.67 -28.87
CA PRO A 302 5.56 -6.26 -28.41
C PRO A 302 5.13 -7.40 -29.34
N ASP A 303 4.61 -8.46 -28.75
CA ASP A 303 4.07 -9.61 -29.49
C ASP A 303 2.96 -9.18 -30.45
N ALA A 304 2.92 -9.79 -31.62
CA ALA A 304 1.86 -9.55 -32.59
C ALA A 304 0.55 -10.19 -32.12
N HIS A 305 -0.50 -9.37 -31.96
CA HIS A 305 -1.80 -9.79 -31.47
C HIS A 305 -2.77 -10.07 -32.61
N PHE A 306 -3.44 -11.22 -32.56
CA PHE A 306 -4.42 -11.64 -33.56
C PHE A 306 -5.69 -12.18 -32.91
N ARG A 307 -6.77 -12.20 -33.70
CA ARG A 307 -8.06 -12.78 -33.34
C ARG A 307 -8.58 -13.69 -34.45
N THR A 308 -9.20 -14.81 -34.05
CA THR A 308 -9.91 -15.73 -34.95
C THR A 308 -11.25 -15.13 -35.42
N SER A 309 -11.86 -15.72 -36.45
CA SER A 309 -13.24 -15.38 -36.78
C SER A 309 -14.20 -15.82 -35.66
N LEU A 310 -15.47 -15.43 -35.74
CA LEU A 310 -16.47 -16.06 -34.87
C LEU A 310 -16.64 -17.54 -35.24
N ALA A 311 -16.72 -18.41 -34.23
CA ALA A 311 -17.04 -19.83 -34.36
C ALA A 311 -18.45 -20.02 -34.91
N THR A 312 -18.63 -21.02 -35.76
CA THR A 312 -19.92 -21.30 -36.44
C THR A 312 -20.58 -22.59 -35.99
N LYS A 313 -19.92 -23.40 -35.15
CA LYS A 313 -20.48 -24.68 -34.66
C LYS A 313 -20.92 -24.61 -33.20
N ASP A 314 -21.91 -25.42 -32.88
CA ASP A 314 -22.52 -25.56 -31.56
C ASP A 314 -22.70 -27.06 -31.26
N PRO A 315 -22.22 -27.60 -30.12
CA PRO A 315 -21.42 -26.92 -29.07
C PRO A 315 -20.00 -26.55 -29.53
N PRO A 316 -19.37 -25.49 -28.99
CA PRO A 316 -19.74 -24.75 -27.76
C PRO A 316 -20.50 -23.43 -27.98
N GLY A 317 -20.82 -23.06 -29.21
CA GLY A 317 -21.59 -21.86 -29.52
C GLY A 317 -20.72 -20.70 -30.00
N ARG A 318 -21.31 -19.52 -30.18
CA ARG A 318 -20.66 -18.38 -30.85
C ARG A 318 -19.63 -17.69 -29.95
N HIS A 319 -18.35 -17.79 -30.30
CA HIS A 319 -17.23 -17.13 -29.62
C HIS A 319 -16.05 -16.90 -30.59
N TYR A 320 -14.97 -16.28 -30.14
CA TYR A 320 -13.71 -16.12 -30.88
C TYR A 320 -12.55 -16.32 -29.89
N HIS A 321 -11.34 -16.51 -30.39
CA HIS A 321 -10.14 -16.54 -29.56
C HIS A 321 -9.14 -15.49 -29.99
N GLU A 322 -8.26 -15.12 -29.08
CA GLU A 322 -7.10 -14.27 -29.34
C GLU A 322 -5.83 -15.10 -29.26
N LEU A 323 -4.79 -14.71 -29.99
CA LEU A 323 -3.46 -15.31 -29.89
C LEU A 323 -2.38 -14.24 -30.00
N PHE A 324 -1.23 -14.54 -29.41
CA PHE A 324 -0.06 -13.67 -29.38
C PHE A 324 1.12 -14.43 -29.98
N ILE A 325 1.82 -13.81 -30.93
CA ILE A 325 3.01 -14.38 -31.59
C ILE A 325 4.20 -13.49 -31.23
N GLU A 326 5.26 -14.07 -30.67
CA GLU A 326 6.48 -13.34 -30.35
C GLU A 326 7.07 -12.64 -31.60
N ASP A 327 7.69 -11.47 -31.43
CA ASP A 327 8.22 -10.69 -32.57
C ASP A 327 9.22 -11.46 -33.44
N SER A 328 10.02 -12.37 -32.85
CA SER A 328 10.90 -13.25 -33.61
C SER A 328 10.13 -14.19 -34.53
N ASP A 329 9.06 -14.80 -34.02
CA ASP A 329 8.21 -15.73 -34.76
C ASP A 329 7.33 -15.00 -35.77
N TYR A 330 6.89 -13.79 -35.45
CA TYR A 330 6.22 -12.89 -36.39
C TYR A 330 7.10 -12.60 -37.62
N LYS A 331 8.39 -12.31 -37.40
CA LYS A 331 9.37 -12.10 -38.49
C LYS A 331 9.64 -13.37 -39.28
N LEU A 332 9.70 -14.54 -38.63
CA LEU A 332 9.83 -15.84 -39.30
C LEU A 332 8.60 -16.11 -40.17
N ALA A 333 7.40 -15.85 -39.67
CA ALA A 333 6.16 -16.03 -40.42
C ALA A 333 6.07 -15.09 -41.63
N LEU A 334 6.49 -13.83 -41.49
CA LEU A 334 6.60 -12.89 -42.62
C LEU A 334 7.60 -13.36 -43.68
N SER A 335 8.61 -14.15 -43.32
CA SER A 335 9.56 -14.76 -44.26
C SER A 335 9.02 -16.02 -44.97
N GLY A 336 7.76 -16.41 -44.69
CA GLY A 336 7.09 -17.55 -45.30
C GLY A 336 7.16 -18.84 -44.49
N GLN A 337 7.63 -18.79 -43.24
CA GLN A 337 7.62 -19.95 -42.34
C GLN A 337 6.28 -20.07 -41.62
N THR A 338 6.00 -21.26 -41.10
CA THR A 338 4.83 -21.52 -40.25
C THR A 338 5.25 -21.49 -38.79
N VAL A 339 4.46 -20.83 -37.94
CA VAL A 339 4.69 -20.72 -36.50
C VAL A 339 3.50 -21.27 -35.73
N THR A 340 3.74 -21.88 -34.58
CA THR A 340 2.66 -22.47 -33.77
C THR A 340 2.34 -21.57 -32.59
N ALA A 341 1.06 -21.30 -32.35
CA ALA A 341 0.59 -20.51 -31.21
C ALA A 341 -0.60 -21.18 -30.52
N GLU A 342 -0.68 -21.02 -29.20
CA GLU A 342 -1.87 -21.38 -28.43
C GLU A 342 -2.82 -20.18 -28.36
N THR A 343 -4.11 -20.42 -28.54
CA THR A 343 -5.12 -19.38 -28.40
C THR A 343 -5.56 -19.20 -26.94
N THR A 344 -6.14 -18.04 -26.59
CA THR A 344 -6.76 -17.81 -25.28
C THR A 344 -7.88 -18.81 -24.99
N MET A 345 -8.18 -19.08 -23.72
CA MET A 345 -9.32 -19.93 -23.37
C MET A 345 -10.63 -19.17 -23.51
N GLU A 346 -11.50 -19.64 -24.40
CA GLU A 346 -12.85 -19.10 -24.58
C GLU A 346 -13.86 -20.25 -24.71
N SER A 347 -15.07 -20.05 -24.20
CA SER A 347 -16.11 -21.11 -24.15
C SER A 347 -15.57 -22.47 -23.65
N SER A 348 -14.71 -22.43 -22.62
CA SER A 348 -14.10 -23.58 -21.93
C SER A 348 -13.12 -24.45 -22.75
N HIS A 349 -12.53 -23.93 -23.83
CA HIS A 349 -11.45 -24.62 -24.57
C HIS A 349 -10.42 -23.64 -25.18
N THR A 350 -9.33 -24.20 -25.72
CA THR A 350 -8.25 -23.52 -26.46
C THR A 350 -7.96 -24.28 -27.76
N HIS A 351 -7.22 -23.65 -28.67
CA HIS A 351 -6.70 -24.26 -29.87
C HIS A 351 -5.18 -24.12 -29.96
N MET A 352 -4.52 -25.13 -30.53
CA MET A 352 -3.16 -25.03 -31.03
C MET A 352 -3.19 -24.76 -32.53
N VAL A 353 -2.79 -23.56 -32.96
CA VAL A 353 -2.86 -23.12 -34.36
C VAL A 353 -1.48 -23.01 -35.00
N GLU A 354 -1.34 -23.55 -36.21
CA GLU A 354 -0.20 -23.30 -37.10
C GLU A 354 -0.52 -22.10 -37.98
N VAL A 355 0.18 -20.99 -37.82
CA VAL A 355 -0.06 -19.71 -38.49
C VAL A 355 1.02 -19.43 -39.53
N ALA A 356 0.62 -18.94 -40.70
CA ALA A 356 1.52 -18.49 -41.76
C ALA A 356 1.03 -17.17 -42.37
N TYR A 357 1.95 -16.37 -42.89
CA TYR A 357 1.62 -15.17 -43.66
C TYR A 357 1.60 -15.50 -45.16
N ASP A 358 0.46 -15.26 -45.81
CA ASP A 358 0.35 -15.39 -47.25
C ASP A 358 0.77 -14.06 -47.93
N SER A 359 1.97 -14.07 -48.50
CA SER A 359 2.54 -12.91 -49.19
C SER A 359 1.78 -12.48 -50.45
N HIS A 360 0.95 -13.35 -51.06
CA HIS A 360 0.18 -13.02 -52.26
C HIS A 360 -1.13 -12.31 -51.94
N THR A 361 -1.80 -12.71 -50.87
CA THR A 361 -3.09 -12.13 -50.44
C THR A 361 -2.91 -11.09 -49.32
N HIS A 362 -1.70 -10.98 -48.76
CA HIS A 362 -1.38 -10.17 -47.60
C HIS A 362 -2.20 -10.51 -46.34
N GLN A 363 -2.61 -11.77 -46.20
CA GLN A 363 -3.44 -12.25 -45.10
C GLN A 363 -2.69 -13.21 -44.18
N TRP A 364 -3.10 -13.24 -42.91
CA TRP A 364 -2.64 -14.21 -41.93
C TRP A 364 -3.58 -15.40 -41.94
N VAL A 365 -3.02 -16.60 -42.12
CA VAL A 365 -3.80 -17.83 -42.31
C VAL A 365 -3.41 -18.91 -41.32
N ILE A 366 -4.42 -19.62 -40.81
CA ILE A 366 -4.30 -20.84 -40.03
C ILE A 366 -4.16 -22.00 -41.02
N LYS A 367 -3.01 -22.67 -41.00
CA LYS A 367 -2.71 -23.87 -41.80
C LYS A 367 -3.21 -25.15 -41.14
N LYS A 368 -3.14 -25.20 -39.82
CA LYS A 368 -3.70 -26.28 -39.00
C LYS A 368 -4.22 -25.75 -37.68
N CYS A 369 -5.18 -26.46 -37.14
CA CYS A 369 -5.80 -26.19 -35.85
C CYS A 369 -6.02 -27.53 -35.15
N ASP A 370 -5.38 -27.74 -34.00
CA ASP A 370 -5.41 -29.01 -33.25
C ASP A 370 -5.05 -30.24 -34.10
N ASP A 371 -3.96 -30.12 -34.87
CA ASP A 371 -3.51 -31.12 -35.85
C ASP A 371 -4.50 -31.44 -36.99
N MET A 372 -5.60 -30.69 -37.09
CA MET A 372 -6.58 -30.77 -38.17
C MET A 372 -6.40 -29.63 -39.19
N ALA A 373 -6.89 -29.82 -40.42
CA ALA A 373 -6.85 -28.78 -41.45
C ALA A 373 -7.72 -27.55 -41.12
N HIS A 374 -8.76 -27.73 -40.31
CA HIS A 374 -9.68 -26.67 -39.90
C HIS A 374 -10.00 -26.83 -38.42
N CYS A 375 -10.28 -25.72 -37.72
CA CYS A 375 -10.69 -25.77 -36.33
C CYS A 375 -12.01 -26.53 -36.19
N TRP A 376 -12.08 -27.41 -35.20
CA TRP A 376 -13.21 -28.32 -35.02
C TRP A 376 -14.51 -27.58 -34.70
N ASP A 377 -14.43 -26.38 -34.15
CA ASP A 377 -15.51 -25.48 -33.71
C ASP A 377 -15.96 -24.47 -34.79
N GLY A 378 -15.30 -24.47 -35.96
CA GLY A 378 -15.74 -23.75 -37.15
C GLY A 378 -15.16 -22.34 -37.33
N HIS A 379 -14.01 -22.03 -36.72
CA HIS A 379 -13.25 -20.84 -37.12
C HIS A 379 -12.81 -20.89 -38.59
N SER A 380 -12.84 -19.73 -39.25
CA SER A 380 -12.24 -19.56 -40.56
C SER A 380 -10.73 -19.62 -40.46
N GLU A 381 -10.08 -19.97 -41.56
CA GLU A 381 -8.62 -19.99 -41.65
C GLU A 381 -8.00 -18.59 -41.59
N ILE A 382 -8.77 -17.51 -41.67
CA ILE A 382 -8.22 -16.15 -41.68
C ILE A 382 -8.13 -15.59 -40.26
N LEU A 383 -6.95 -15.08 -39.91
CA LEU A 383 -6.70 -14.32 -38.68
C LEU A 383 -6.75 -12.81 -38.95
N THR A 384 -7.37 -12.09 -38.02
CA THR A 384 -7.39 -10.63 -38.04
C THR A 384 -6.33 -10.11 -37.07
N LYS A 385 -5.37 -9.33 -37.56
CA LYS A 385 -4.39 -8.65 -36.69
C LYS A 385 -5.08 -7.53 -35.91
N ILE A 386 -4.92 -7.53 -34.59
CA ILE A 386 -5.47 -6.51 -33.68
C ILE A 386 -4.30 -5.69 -33.14
N GLN A 387 -3.90 -4.68 -33.93
CA GLN A 387 -2.80 -3.73 -33.68
C GLN A 387 -1.44 -4.34 -33.31
#